data_AF-A0A958M855-F1
#
_entry.id   AF-A0A958M855-F1
#
_cell.length_a   1.000
_cell.length_b   1.000
_cell.length_c   1.000
_cell.angle_alpha   90.00
_cell.angle_beta   90.00
_cell.angle_gamma   90.00
#
_symmetry.space_group_name_H-M   'P 1'
#
loop_
_entity.id
_entity.type
_entity.pdbx_description
1 polymer ?
#
loop_
_entity_poly.entity_id
_entity_poly.type
_entity_poly.pdbx_seq_one_letter_code
_entity_poly.pdbx_strand_id
1 'polypeptide(L)' 'MIRTMRYLLVLLLLAACTTPMTVLKDPKTGQIAQCGGSANGSLAGGAIGYHIQKSNDEKCVHSYMEQGFEVVKTEN' A
#
# COMPACT_ATOMS: atom_id res chain seq x y z
N MET A 1 19.90 28.59 -12.24
CA MET A 1 19.85 27.13 -12.47
C MET A 1 19.68 26.32 -11.18
N ILE A 2 20.34 26.63 -10.07
CA ILE A 2 20.21 25.86 -8.80
C ILE A 2 18.80 25.97 -8.18
N ARG A 3 18.14 27.13 -8.35
CA ARG A 3 16.82 27.40 -7.76
C ARG A 3 15.68 26.62 -8.43
N THR A 4 15.75 26.39 -9.74
CA THR A 4 14.76 25.61 -10.51
C THR A 4 14.88 24.10 -10.29
N MET A 5 16.10 23.59 -10.11
CA MET A 5 16.37 22.17 -9.82
C MET A 5 15.81 21.72 -8.46
N ARG A 6 15.73 22.63 -7.48
CA ARG A 6 15.10 22.38 -6.17
C ARG A 6 13.59 22.11 -6.26
N TYR A 7 12.88 22.79 -7.17
CA TYR A 7 11.43 22.62 -7.32
C TYR A 7 11.06 21.32 -8.04
N LEU A 8 11.90 20.87 -8.98
CA LEU A 8 11.68 19.63 -9.72
C LEU A 8 11.74 18.39 -8.79
N LEU A 9 12.65 18.39 -7.82
CA LEU A 9 12.82 17.29 -6.87
C LEU A 9 11.63 17.18 -5.89
N VAL A 10 11.07 18.32 -5.47
CA VAL A 10 9.89 18.38 -4.59
C VAL A 10 8.65 17.83 -5.29
N LEU A 11 8.49 18.11 -6.60
CA LEU A 11 7.38 17.60 -7.40
C LEU A 11 7.43 16.07 -7.61
N LEU A 12 8.64 15.50 -7.72
CA LEU A 12 8.82 14.04 -7.84
C LEU A 12 8.47 13.28 -6.55
N LEU A 13 8.70 13.87 -5.38
CA LEU A 13 8.33 13.26 -4.09
C LEU A 13 6.83 13.30 -3.81
N LEU A 14 6.11 14.27 -4.38
CA LEU A 14 4.65 14.42 -4.21
C LEU A 14 3.82 13.44 -5.05
N ALA A 15 4.44 12.71 -6.00
CA ALA A 15 3.75 11.78 -6.88
C ALA A 15 3.67 10.34 -6.34
N ALA A 16 4.24 10.07 -5.16
CA ALA A 16 4.23 8.75 -4.57
C ALA A 16 2.86 8.46 -3.90
N CYS A 17 1.94 7.88 -4.67
CA CYS A 17 0.67 7.42 -4.13
C CYS A 17 0.86 6.18 -3.25
N THR A 18 0.19 6.13 -2.10
CA THR A 18 0.09 4.93 -1.25
C THR A 18 -0.99 3.99 -1.78
N THR A 19 -0.78 2.68 -1.67
CA THR A 19 -1.87 1.72 -1.86
C THR A 19 -2.83 1.76 -0.68
N PRO A 20 -4.10 1.35 -0.86
CA PRO A 20 -5.05 1.22 0.24
C PRO A 20 -4.50 0.33 1.35
N MET A 21 -4.72 0.73 2.61
CA MET A 21 -4.43 -0.09 3.77
C MET A 21 -5.66 -0.92 4.11
N THR A 22 -5.52 -2.24 4.27
CA THR A 22 -6.57 -3.13 4.76
C THR A 22 -6.11 -3.82 6.04
N VAL A 23 -6.91 -3.67 7.10
CA VAL A 23 -6.69 -4.33 8.39
C VAL A 23 -7.63 -5.52 8.51
N LEU A 24 -7.07 -6.68 8.84
CA LEU A 24 -7.80 -7.93 9.05
C LEU A 24 -7.64 -8.42 10.49
N LYS A 25 -8.63 -9.14 10.99
CA LYS A 25 -8.61 -9.75 12.32
C LYS A 25 -9.08 -11.20 12.28
N ASP A 26 -8.34 -12.08 12.94
CA ASP A 26 -8.82 -13.44 13.23
C ASP A 26 -9.83 -13.37 14.40
N PRO A 27 -11.09 -13.79 14.19
CA PRO A 27 -12.12 -13.72 15.23
C PRO A 27 -11.90 -14.72 16.38
N LYS A 28 -11.15 -15.80 16.17
CA LYS A 28 -10.88 -16.84 17.17
C LYS A 28 -9.71 -16.48 18.08
N THR A 29 -8.63 -15.94 17.49
CA THR A 29 -7.39 -15.66 18.21
C THR A 29 -7.23 -14.18 18.55
N GLY A 30 -7.95 -13.29 17.87
CA GLY A 30 -7.80 -11.84 18.01
C GLY A 30 -6.58 -11.26 17.30
N GLN A 31 -5.82 -12.07 16.55
CA GLN A 31 -4.65 -11.62 15.81
C GLN A 31 -5.03 -10.57 14.75
N ILE A 32 -4.20 -9.55 14.60
CA ILE A 32 -4.37 -8.47 13.61
C ILE A 32 -3.31 -8.61 12.52
N ALA A 33 -3.73 -8.49 11.28
CA ALA A 33 -2.88 -8.41 10.10
C ALA A 33 -3.18 -7.13 9.32
N GLN A 34 -2.18 -6.65 8.58
CA GLN A 34 -2.30 -5.46 7.73
C GLN A 34 -1.71 -5.75 6.35
N CYS A 35 -2.47 -5.42 5.30
CA CYS A 35 -2.03 -5.48 3.91
C CYS A 35 -2.08 -4.06 3.30
N GLY A 36 -1.08 -3.68 2.52
CA GLY A 36 -1.00 -2.36 1.88
C GLY A 36 -0.73 -1.17 2.81
N GLY A 37 -0.99 0.04 2.32
CA GLY A 37 -0.69 1.30 3.01
C GLY A 37 0.71 1.86 2.76
N SER A 38 1.45 1.31 1.79
CA SER A 38 2.82 1.75 1.45
C SER A 38 2.86 2.46 0.11
N ALA A 39 3.84 3.34 -0.08
CA ALA A 39 4.14 3.97 -1.37
C ALA A 39 5.33 3.31 -2.10
N ASN A 40 5.86 2.19 -1.59
CA ASN A 40 7.10 1.59 -2.09
C ASN A 40 7.06 1.24 -3.58
N GLY A 41 5.95 0.71 -4.07
CA GLY A 41 5.71 0.37 -5.46
C GLY A 41 5.72 1.61 -6.34
N SER A 42 5.04 2.68 -5.91
CA SER A 42 5.07 3.98 -6.59
C SER A 42 6.48 4.58 -6.64
N LEU A 43 7.24 4.46 -5.55
CA LEU A 43 8.61 4.96 -5.45
C LEU A 43 9.60 4.16 -6.32
N ALA A 44 9.46 2.83 -6.33
CA ALA A 44 10.38 1.93 -7.04
C ALA A 44 10.08 1.81 -8.54
N GLY A 45 8.81 1.96 -8.95
CA GLY A 45 8.37 1.68 -10.32
C GLY A 45 7.28 2.60 -10.86
N GLY A 46 7.03 3.75 -10.21
CA GLY A 46 5.97 4.68 -10.61
C GLY A 46 4.60 3.99 -10.62
N ALA A 47 3.75 4.37 -11.58
CA ALA A 47 2.41 3.80 -11.72
C ALA A 47 2.41 2.27 -11.90
N ILE A 48 3.39 1.70 -12.61
CA ILE A 48 3.48 0.24 -12.82
C ILE A 48 3.78 -0.45 -11.50
N GLY A 49 4.76 0.05 -10.75
CA GLY A 49 5.10 -0.48 -9.43
C GLY A 49 3.95 -0.34 -8.44
N TYR A 50 3.18 0.75 -8.51
CA TYR A 50 1.94 0.91 -7.73
C TYR A 50 0.93 -0.20 -8.03
N HIS A 51 0.65 -0.48 -9.30
CA HIS A 51 -0.30 -1.53 -9.68
C HIS A 51 0.16 -2.92 -9.27
N ILE A 52 1.46 -3.20 -9.36
CA ILE A 52 2.03 -4.46 -8.86
C ILE A 52 1.87 -4.56 -7.35
N GLN A 53 2.20 -3.49 -6.60
CA GLN A 53 2.02 -3.48 -5.15
C GLN A 53 0.55 -3.68 -4.78
N LYS A 54 -0.37 -2.96 -5.43
CA LYS A 54 -1.81 -3.11 -5.22
C LYS A 54 -2.27 -4.55 -5.44
N SER A 55 -1.82 -5.21 -6.52
CA SER A 55 -2.14 -6.61 -6.78
C SER A 55 -1.59 -7.55 -5.71
N ASN A 56 -0.40 -7.27 -5.18
CA ASN A 56 0.18 -8.04 -4.08
C ASN A 56 -0.58 -7.82 -2.77
N ASP A 57 -1.03 -6.59 -2.49
CA ASP A 57 -1.84 -6.25 -1.33
C ASP A 57 -3.20 -6.97 -1.37
N GLU A 58 -3.83 -7.05 -2.55
CA GLU A 58 -5.06 -7.84 -2.76
C GLU A 58 -4.82 -9.33 -2.47
N LYS A 59 -3.72 -9.91 -2.96
CA LYS A 59 -3.35 -11.31 -2.67
C LYS A 59 -3.07 -11.54 -1.18
N CYS A 60 -2.45 -10.58 -0.50
CA CYS A 60 -2.23 -10.63 0.95
C CYS A 60 -3.57 -10.74 1.69
N VAL A 61 -4.55 -9.90 1.35
CA VAL A 61 -5.91 -9.93 1.92
C VAL A 61 -6.54 -11.30 1.69
N HIS A 62 -6.55 -11.79 0.45
CA HIS A 62 -7.12 -13.10 0.12
C HIS A 62 -6.48 -14.25 0.92
N SER A 63 -5.15 -14.25 1.05
CA SER A 63 -4.45 -15.31 1.79
C SER A 63 -4.79 -15.32 3.28
N TYR A 64 -4.97 -14.15 3.91
CA TYR A 64 -5.43 -14.09 5.30
C TYR A 64 -6.90 -14.50 5.44
N MET A 65 -7.76 -14.15 4.47
CA MET A 65 -9.15 -14.61 4.48
C MET A 65 -9.27 -16.13 4.36
N GLU A 66 -8.43 -16.78 3.56
CA GLU A 66 -8.35 -18.25 3.47
C GLU A 66 -7.93 -18.90 4.80
N GLN A 67 -7.17 -18.17 5.63
CA GLN A 67 -6.80 -18.59 6.98
C GLN A 67 -7.88 -18.30 8.04
N GLY A 68 -9.00 -17.69 7.64
CA GLY A 68 -10.13 -17.37 8.51
C GLY A 68 -10.10 -15.98 9.14
N PHE A 69 -9.25 -15.07 8.67
CA PHE A 69 -9.29 -13.66 9.06
C PHE A 69 -10.43 -12.92 8.35
N GLU A 70 -10.97 -11.91 9.01
CA GLU A 70 -12.03 -11.06 8.48
C GLU A 70 -11.54 -9.62 8.30
N VAL A 71 -11.97 -8.95 7.24
CA VAL A 71 -11.64 -7.54 7.01
C VAL A 71 -12.39 -6.68 8.02
N VAL A 72 -11.65 -5.85 8.76
CA VAL A 72 -12.19 -4.94 9.76
C VAL A 72 -12.28 -3.52 9.23
N LYS A 73 -11.29 -3.11 8.43
CA LYS A 73 -11.19 -1.73 7.93
C LYS A 73 -10.37 -1.68 6.64
N THR A 74 -10.78 -0.84 5.71
CA THR A 74 -9.98 -0.43 4.55
C THR A 74 -9.93 1.09 4.47
N GLU A 75 -8.74 1.65 4.32
CA GLU A 75 -8.48 3.09 4.19
C GLU A 75 -7.70 3.38 2.90
N ASN A 76 -8.01 4.50 2.25
CA ASN A 76 -7.36 4.98 1.03
C ASN A 76 -6.53 6.24 1.30
#